data_AF-A0A3B0TA72-F1
#
_entry.id   AF-A0A3B0TA72-F1
#
_cell.length_a   1.000
_cell.length_b   1.000
_cell.length_c   1.000
_cell.angle_alpha   90.00
_cell.angle_beta   90.00
_cell.angle_gamma   90.00
#
_symmetry.space_group_name_H-M   'P 1'
#
loop_
_entity.id
_entity.type
_entity.pdbx_description
1 polymer ?
#
loop_
_entity_poly.entity_id
_entity_poly.type
_entity_poly.pdbx_seq_one_letter_code
_entity_poly.pdbx_strand_id
1 'polypeptide(L)'
;VASGHPYKFSVTPGDVGPVYPVEAVNFQSTWLDNLGDGTQTWADIAGVIGGYGWKARFVGTDGQIVGTAGSAFSTGLGHNQINFYGGEDYGWSDYHPNDVKTYNYSCFKCHTTGGDTTGTWLAGVEGLGTFTEGGIGCEACHGPGALHAANPSKENIDLVYEQVHLDNALGGLSVGGVVQTPDPDGDDVNFMCGTCHNRSYTDPINSKGGFIKHHEQWDEFSATKHNEYGFTCVTCHDPHKRVIWDGDGITKACESCHSYQSSNINHVAGVTCIDCHMPFAAKSGTTRGSSGYKGDVRSHLFSIKADTASMFTADGSAVRDDDGREAALSPRFACLGCHNDAPDDGIPDKTVEQAVAGAIGMHSKSTNVNSLTLGLKIRSYPNPSSKYFNISYTITTPEEITLRIFNIAGRNVYSLVKGNNIAGNNIIEWDGTDNSGVELQPGIYFINITAGNLSSTEKIIKIK
;
A
#
# COMPACT_ATOMS: atom_id res chain seq x y z
N VAL A 1 18.49 4.39 18.73
CA VAL A 1 17.87 4.91 17.49
C VAL A 1 16.92 3.82 17.03
N ALA A 2 15.61 3.95 17.23
CA ALA A 2 14.67 2.93 16.77
C ALA A 2 14.06 3.41 15.45
N SER A 3 14.50 2.86 14.33
CA SER A 3 13.79 2.93 13.05
C SER A 3 12.75 1.79 12.99
N GLY A 4 11.92 1.75 11.96
CA GLY A 4 10.93 0.67 11.75
C GLY A 4 9.66 0.78 12.59
N HIS A 5 9.04 -0.39 12.86
CA HIS A 5 7.79 -0.51 13.63
C HIS A 5 7.98 -1.42 14.86
N PRO A 6 8.79 -1.00 15.85
CA PRO A 6 9.22 -1.85 16.97
C PRO A 6 8.07 -2.29 17.89
N TYR A 7 6.93 -1.63 17.81
CA TYR A 7 5.76 -1.90 18.67
C TYR A 7 4.59 -2.55 17.91
N LYS A 8 4.86 -3.26 16.80
CA LYS A 8 3.83 -4.08 16.13
C LYS A 8 3.47 -5.32 16.95
N PHE A 9 4.42 -5.86 17.70
CA PHE A 9 4.20 -6.88 18.71
C PHE A 9 5.15 -6.70 19.88
N SER A 10 4.64 -6.84 21.10
CA SER A 10 5.42 -6.76 22.32
C SER A 10 5.14 -8.01 23.16
N VAL A 11 6.17 -8.81 23.42
CA VAL A 11 6.09 -9.94 24.35
C VAL A 11 5.97 -9.39 25.77
N THR A 12 5.06 -9.95 26.56
CA THR A 12 4.84 -9.55 27.96
C THR A 12 5.42 -10.62 28.89
N PRO A 13 6.53 -10.32 29.58
CA PRO A 13 7.16 -11.29 30.47
C PRO A 13 6.39 -11.36 31.80
N GLY A 14 5.53 -12.37 31.92
CA GLY A 14 4.77 -12.62 33.15
C GLY A 14 3.71 -11.55 33.42
N ASP A 15 3.58 -11.13 34.68
CA ASP A 15 2.49 -10.24 35.13
C ASP A 15 2.74 -8.74 34.89
N VAL A 16 3.44 -8.39 33.80
CA VAL A 16 3.77 -7.00 33.46
C VAL A 16 3.44 -6.71 32.01
N GLY A 17 2.69 -5.63 31.79
CA GLY A 17 2.38 -5.13 30.45
C GLY A 17 3.58 -4.56 29.69
N PRO A 18 3.42 -4.33 28.38
CA PRO A 18 4.49 -3.77 27.56
C PRO A 18 4.81 -2.34 27.98
N VAL A 19 6.05 -1.90 27.76
CA VAL A 19 6.48 -0.53 28.01
C VAL A 19 6.64 0.20 26.68
N TYR A 20 5.93 1.31 26.53
CA TYR A 20 6.04 2.19 25.37
C TYR A 20 6.80 3.48 25.73
N PRO A 21 7.42 4.13 24.73
CA PRO A 21 7.94 5.49 24.86
C PRO A 21 6.91 6.43 25.50
N VAL A 22 7.38 7.36 26.33
CA VAL A 22 6.51 8.26 27.12
C VAL A 22 5.65 9.18 26.26
N GLU A 23 6.05 9.38 25.01
CA GLU A 23 5.31 10.14 24.01
C GLU A 23 4.07 9.38 23.53
N ALA A 24 4.04 8.05 23.66
CA ALA A 24 2.96 7.24 23.16
C ALA A 24 1.70 7.35 24.03
N VAL A 25 0.64 7.92 23.47
CA VAL A 25 -0.70 7.77 24.05
C VAL A 25 -1.21 6.36 23.73
N ASN A 26 -1.41 5.56 24.77
CA ASN A 26 -1.75 4.15 24.63
C ASN A 26 -2.94 3.69 25.50
N PHE A 27 -3.44 4.51 26.43
CA PHE A 27 -4.54 4.14 27.34
C PHE A 27 -4.30 2.82 28.11
N GLN A 28 -3.03 2.42 28.32
CA GLN A 28 -2.69 1.11 28.88
C GLN A 28 -3.33 0.82 30.23
N SER A 29 -3.61 1.86 31.02
CA SER A 29 -4.27 1.75 32.32
C SER A 29 -5.71 1.21 32.25
N THR A 30 -6.37 1.25 31.09
CA THR A 30 -7.77 0.79 30.91
C THR A 30 -7.86 -0.52 30.12
N TRP A 31 -6.71 -1.08 29.71
CA TRP A 31 -6.66 -2.22 28.80
C TRP A 31 -7.23 -3.51 29.39
N LEU A 32 -7.06 -3.75 30.69
CA LEU A 32 -7.52 -4.98 31.31
C LEU A 32 -8.95 -4.88 31.86
N ASP A 33 -9.43 -3.68 32.14
CA ASP A 33 -10.74 -3.44 32.78
C ASP A 33 -11.92 -4.05 32.00
N ASN A 34 -11.77 -4.22 30.68
CA ASN A 34 -12.83 -4.69 29.80
C ASN A 34 -12.33 -5.67 28.72
N LEU A 35 -11.11 -6.18 28.85
CA LEU A 35 -10.61 -7.21 27.93
C LEU A 35 -11.38 -8.50 28.20
N GLY A 36 -12.01 -9.08 27.17
CA GLY A 36 -12.86 -10.27 27.36
C GLY A 36 -14.02 -9.98 28.31
N ASP A 37 -14.05 -10.62 29.48
CA ASP A 37 -14.98 -10.31 30.58
C ASP A 37 -14.41 -9.39 31.67
N GLY A 38 -13.23 -8.84 31.47
CA GLY A 38 -12.54 -8.01 32.46
C GLY A 38 -11.94 -8.82 33.62
N THR A 39 -11.79 -10.15 33.47
CA THR A 39 -11.12 -10.99 34.48
C THR A 39 -9.64 -11.25 34.19
N GLN A 40 -9.15 -10.88 33.00
CA GLN A 40 -7.76 -11.12 32.62
C GLN A 40 -6.80 -10.20 33.37
N THR A 41 -5.67 -10.78 33.75
CA THR A 41 -4.51 -10.10 34.33
C THR A 41 -3.34 -10.14 33.35
N TRP A 42 -2.26 -9.41 33.64
CA TRP A 42 -1.08 -9.49 32.78
C TRP A 42 -0.45 -10.90 32.79
N ALA A 43 -0.62 -11.66 33.87
CA ALA A 43 -0.21 -13.06 33.95
C ALA A 43 -0.91 -13.97 32.91
N ASP A 44 -2.08 -13.57 32.40
CA ASP A 44 -2.83 -14.29 31.36
C ASP A 44 -2.41 -13.89 29.94
N ILE A 45 -1.60 -12.84 29.79
CA ILE A 45 -1.20 -12.27 28.50
C ILE A 45 0.25 -12.62 28.18
N ALA A 46 0.47 -13.25 27.04
CA ALA A 46 1.80 -13.55 26.49
C ALA A 46 2.35 -12.46 25.57
N GLY A 47 1.47 -11.63 25.00
CA GLY A 47 1.91 -10.45 24.24
C GLY A 47 0.80 -9.53 23.78
N VAL A 48 1.20 -8.35 23.31
CA VAL A 48 0.31 -7.30 22.80
C VAL A 48 0.65 -7.01 21.35
N ILE A 49 -0.37 -7.09 20.50
CA ILE A 49 -0.29 -6.70 19.09
C ILE A 49 -0.65 -5.22 18.99
N GLY A 50 0.30 -4.39 18.54
CA GLY A 50 0.15 -2.95 18.51
C GLY A 50 0.31 -2.34 19.91
N GLY A 51 -0.65 -1.48 20.29
CA GLY A 51 -0.65 -0.76 21.56
C GLY A 51 0.09 0.58 21.53
N TYR A 52 0.76 0.90 20.42
CA TYR A 52 1.50 2.15 20.26
C TYR A 52 0.74 3.14 19.35
N GLY A 53 -0.04 4.04 19.96
CA GLY A 53 -0.67 5.20 19.31
C GLY A 53 -1.85 4.93 18.35
N TRP A 54 -2.41 3.71 18.29
CA TRP A 54 -3.49 3.40 17.32
C TRP A 54 -4.54 2.36 17.80
N LYS A 55 -4.10 1.16 18.17
CA LYS A 55 -4.98 0.11 18.67
C LYS A 55 -4.17 -1.02 19.27
N ALA A 56 -4.79 -1.78 20.17
CA ALA A 56 -4.17 -2.96 20.79
C ALA A 56 -5.07 -4.19 20.68
N ARG A 57 -4.44 -5.36 20.55
CA ARG A 57 -5.04 -6.68 20.77
C ARG A 57 -4.10 -7.52 21.62
N PHE A 58 -4.62 -8.57 22.22
CA PHE A 58 -3.91 -9.33 23.26
C PHE A 58 -3.82 -10.79 22.86
N VAL A 59 -2.65 -11.38 23.08
CA VAL A 59 -2.38 -12.80 22.89
C VAL A 59 -2.30 -13.43 24.27
N GLY A 60 -3.15 -14.43 24.53
CA GLY A 60 -3.16 -15.16 25.80
C GLY A 60 -1.95 -16.10 25.93
N THR A 61 -1.70 -16.61 27.14
CA THR A 61 -0.68 -17.65 27.38
C THR A 61 -1.00 -19.00 26.74
N ASP A 62 -2.15 -19.14 26.09
CA ASP A 62 -2.54 -20.25 25.23
C ASP A 62 -2.14 -20.05 23.75
N GLY A 63 -1.53 -18.91 23.41
CA GLY A 63 -1.12 -18.53 22.06
C GLY A 63 -2.26 -18.02 21.17
N GLN A 64 -3.46 -17.84 21.71
CA GLN A 64 -4.64 -17.37 20.97
C GLN A 64 -4.88 -15.87 21.19
N ILE A 65 -5.52 -15.21 20.24
CA ILE A 65 -6.03 -13.86 20.46
C ILE A 65 -7.17 -13.94 21.47
N VAL A 66 -7.02 -13.21 22.59
CA VAL A 66 -8.01 -13.15 23.68
C VAL A 66 -9.40 -12.77 23.12
N GLY A 67 -10.47 -13.31 23.70
CA GLY A 67 -11.86 -13.06 23.27
C GLY A 67 -12.28 -13.65 21.92
N THR A 68 -11.42 -14.41 21.24
CA THR A 68 -11.79 -15.19 20.03
C THR A 68 -12.22 -16.62 20.38
N ALA A 69 -12.90 -17.31 19.46
CA ALA A 69 -13.52 -18.63 19.72
C ALA A 69 -12.51 -19.74 20.10
N GLY A 70 -11.21 -19.55 19.82
CA GLY A 70 -10.16 -20.50 20.18
C GLY A 70 -9.48 -20.21 21.52
N SER A 71 -9.71 -19.04 22.11
CA SER A 71 -9.02 -18.59 23.32
C SER A 71 -9.59 -19.23 24.58
N ALA A 72 -8.69 -19.72 25.45
CA ALA A 72 -8.99 -20.12 26.83
C ALA A 72 -9.45 -18.93 27.69
N PHE A 73 -9.10 -17.71 27.27
CA PHE A 73 -9.51 -16.44 27.87
C PHE A 73 -10.69 -15.86 27.07
N SER A 74 -11.80 -16.60 27.02
CA SER A 74 -13.02 -16.22 26.30
C SER A 74 -14.25 -16.62 27.11
N THR A 75 -15.14 -15.66 27.35
CA THR A 75 -16.32 -15.84 28.21
C THR A 75 -17.62 -15.36 27.56
N GLY A 76 -17.54 -14.91 26.31
CA GLY A 76 -18.64 -14.36 25.54
C GLY A 76 -18.06 -13.50 24.41
N LEU A 77 -18.53 -13.74 23.20
CA LEU A 77 -17.95 -13.26 21.93
C LEU A 77 -17.71 -11.74 21.94
N GLY A 78 -16.44 -11.29 21.85
CA GLY A 78 -16.11 -9.89 21.55
C GLY A 78 -15.08 -9.21 22.45
N HIS A 79 -15.08 -7.86 22.43
CA HIS A 79 -14.31 -6.99 23.33
C HIS A 79 -12.81 -7.31 23.41
N ASN A 80 -12.18 -7.46 22.26
CA ASN A 80 -10.79 -7.91 22.15
C ASN A 80 -9.89 -7.01 21.30
N GLN A 81 -10.40 -5.84 20.93
CA GLN A 81 -9.62 -4.79 20.31
C GLN A 81 -10.03 -3.43 20.86
N ILE A 82 -9.10 -2.77 21.54
CA ILE A 82 -9.23 -1.37 21.94
C ILE A 82 -8.66 -0.47 20.84
N ASN A 83 -9.39 0.59 20.50
CA ASN A 83 -9.00 1.55 19.47
C ASN A 83 -8.75 2.91 20.09
N PHE A 84 -7.67 3.56 19.70
CA PHE A 84 -7.33 4.89 20.19
C PHE A 84 -6.42 5.58 19.20
N TYR A 85 -6.69 6.83 18.82
CA TYR A 85 -5.89 7.50 17.79
C TYR A 85 -5.76 8.98 18.10
N GLY A 86 -4.56 9.53 17.90
CA GLY A 86 -4.32 10.97 18.10
C GLY A 86 -4.62 11.46 19.52
N GLY A 87 -4.50 10.60 20.53
CA GLY A 87 -4.80 10.95 21.92
C GLY A 87 -6.26 10.78 22.35
N GLU A 88 -7.12 10.26 21.48
CA GLU A 88 -8.53 10.00 21.76
C GLU A 88 -8.80 8.49 21.88
N ASP A 89 -9.62 8.11 22.87
CA ASP A 89 -10.09 6.74 23.08
C ASP A 89 -11.39 6.51 22.29
N TYR A 90 -11.37 5.54 21.36
CA TYR A 90 -12.50 5.14 20.54
C TYR A 90 -13.17 3.85 21.06
N GLY A 91 -12.74 3.37 22.22
CA GLY A 91 -13.35 2.25 22.93
C GLY A 91 -13.03 0.87 22.36
N TRP A 92 -13.69 -0.11 22.97
CA TRP A 92 -13.58 -1.53 22.64
C TRP A 92 -14.46 -1.92 21.47
N SER A 93 -13.97 -2.88 20.69
CA SER A 93 -14.65 -3.44 19.52
C SER A 93 -14.29 -4.92 19.35
N ASP A 94 -15.11 -5.59 18.54
CA ASP A 94 -14.92 -7.00 18.23
C ASP A 94 -13.98 -7.19 17.04
N TYR A 95 -12.93 -7.97 17.26
CA TYR A 95 -12.03 -8.49 16.26
C TYR A 95 -12.24 -9.99 16.11
N HIS A 96 -13.00 -10.37 15.07
CA HIS A 96 -13.22 -11.76 14.67
C HIS A 96 -13.56 -12.72 15.84
N PRO A 97 -14.55 -12.40 16.70
CA PRO A 97 -14.80 -13.16 17.92
C PRO A 97 -15.23 -14.61 17.65
N ASN A 98 -15.81 -14.86 16.47
CA ASN A 98 -16.27 -16.19 16.05
C ASN A 98 -15.18 -17.05 15.38
N ASP A 99 -14.02 -16.47 15.08
CA ASP A 99 -12.93 -17.19 14.41
C ASP A 99 -11.95 -17.72 15.46
N VAL A 100 -11.26 -18.82 15.16
CA VAL A 100 -10.04 -19.18 15.90
C VAL A 100 -8.89 -18.33 15.35
N LYS A 101 -8.25 -17.54 16.20
CA LYS A 101 -7.11 -16.69 15.81
C LYS A 101 -5.89 -17.02 16.67
N THR A 102 -5.02 -17.87 16.14
CA THR A 102 -3.71 -18.18 16.73
C THR A 102 -2.68 -17.12 16.34
N TYR A 103 -1.86 -16.66 17.28
CA TYR A 103 -0.73 -15.79 16.98
C TYR A 103 0.49 -16.62 16.52
N ASN A 104 0.54 -16.90 15.21
CA ASN A 104 1.56 -17.70 14.54
C ASN A 104 2.21 -16.96 13.35
N TYR A 105 2.93 -17.68 12.50
CA TYR A 105 3.63 -17.12 11.32
C TYR A 105 2.75 -16.21 10.43
N SER A 106 1.45 -16.50 10.30
CA SER A 106 0.52 -15.65 9.54
C SER A 106 0.41 -14.22 10.08
N CYS A 107 0.72 -14.02 11.37
CA CYS A 107 0.84 -12.72 12.01
C CYS A 107 2.29 -12.22 12.03
N PHE A 108 3.25 -13.10 12.35
CA PHE A 108 4.68 -12.76 12.49
C PHE A 108 5.24 -12.06 11.26
N LYS A 109 4.86 -12.57 10.09
CA LYS A 109 5.35 -12.10 8.80
C LYS A 109 5.22 -10.59 8.58
N CYS A 110 4.28 -9.92 9.27
CA CYS A 110 4.13 -8.46 9.23
C CYS A 110 4.37 -7.77 10.58
N HIS A 111 4.55 -8.51 11.67
CA HIS A 111 4.53 -7.99 13.04
C HIS A 111 5.79 -8.29 13.87
N THR A 112 6.71 -9.11 13.36
CA THR A 112 7.96 -9.50 14.05
C THR A 112 9.14 -9.50 13.09
N THR A 113 10.35 -9.58 13.64
CA THR A 113 11.60 -9.65 12.88
C THR A 113 12.15 -11.07 12.91
N GLY A 114 12.53 -11.58 11.73
CA GLY A 114 13.06 -12.94 11.59
C GLY A 114 12.05 -14.03 11.95
N GLY A 115 10.79 -13.88 11.52
CA GLY A 115 9.76 -14.89 11.73
C GLY A 115 10.06 -16.20 10.99
N ASP A 116 9.73 -17.32 11.59
CA ASP A 116 9.92 -18.67 11.06
C ASP A 116 8.72 -19.57 11.41
N THR A 117 8.39 -20.53 10.56
CA THR A 117 7.24 -21.44 10.75
C THR A 117 7.53 -22.58 11.73
N THR A 118 8.79 -22.81 12.08
CA THR A 118 9.24 -23.90 12.93
C THR A 118 9.34 -23.49 14.40
N GLY A 119 9.12 -24.47 15.28
CA GLY A 119 9.24 -24.29 16.73
C GLY A 119 8.06 -23.55 17.36
N THR A 120 8.33 -22.88 18.47
CA THR A 120 7.38 -22.03 19.18
C THR A 120 8.07 -20.88 19.90
N TRP A 121 7.50 -19.69 19.81
CA TRP A 121 7.91 -18.51 20.58
C TRP A 121 7.33 -18.54 22.01
N LEU A 122 6.29 -19.32 22.25
CA LEU A 122 5.60 -19.43 23.53
C LEU A 122 5.79 -20.82 24.11
N ALA A 123 6.59 -20.92 25.17
CA ALA A 123 6.89 -22.18 25.83
C ALA A 123 5.59 -22.88 26.28
N GLY A 124 5.44 -24.16 25.92
CA GLY A 124 4.27 -24.97 26.25
C GLY A 124 3.13 -24.94 25.23
N VAL A 125 3.21 -24.11 24.18
CA VAL A 125 2.25 -24.10 23.08
C VAL A 125 2.95 -24.52 21.79
N GLU A 126 2.64 -25.70 21.26
CA GLU A 126 3.31 -26.24 20.10
C GLU A 126 2.89 -25.56 18.79
N GLY A 127 3.80 -25.48 17.82
CA GLY A 127 3.48 -25.14 16.42
C GLY A 127 3.13 -23.68 16.16
N LEU A 128 3.50 -22.75 17.04
CA LEU A 128 3.29 -21.32 16.79
C LEU A 128 4.30 -20.74 15.79
N GLY A 129 5.46 -21.39 15.60
CA GLY A 129 6.62 -20.79 14.92
C GLY A 129 7.45 -19.93 15.86
N THR A 130 8.56 -19.38 15.37
CA THR A 130 9.49 -18.55 16.16
C THR A 130 9.72 -17.19 15.50
N PHE A 131 10.32 -16.27 16.24
CA PHE A 131 10.83 -14.99 15.72
C PHE A 131 12.04 -14.57 16.54
N THR A 132 12.87 -13.68 15.98
CA THR A 132 14.06 -13.16 16.66
C THR A 132 13.70 -12.00 17.58
N GLU A 133 12.88 -11.06 17.09
CA GLU A 133 12.42 -9.90 17.87
C GLU A 133 10.94 -9.63 17.63
N GLY A 134 10.23 -9.17 18.67
CA GLY A 134 8.88 -8.62 18.52
C GLY A 134 8.95 -7.26 17.84
N GLY A 135 8.03 -7.00 16.90
CA GLY A 135 8.04 -5.78 16.11
C GLY A 135 8.92 -5.87 14.85
N ILE A 136 8.80 -4.86 14.00
CA ILE A 136 9.60 -4.71 12.78
C ILE A 136 10.82 -3.86 13.10
N GLY A 137 11.95 -4.53 13.31
CA GLY A 137 13.27 -3.95 13.57
C GLY A 137 14.09 -3.76 12.29
N CYS A 138 15.36 -3.40 12.44
CA CYS A 138 16.25 -3.12 11.31
C CYS A 138 16.38 -4.32 10.37
N GLU A 139 16.51 -5.51 10.94
CA GLU A 139 16.78 -6.75 10.20
C GLU A 139 15.58 -7.25 9.40
N ALA A 140 14.37 -6.75 9.69
CA ALA A 140 13.19 -7.04 8.89
C ALA A 140 13.24 -6.38 7.49
N CYS A 141 14.05 -5.32 7.34
CA CYS A 141 14.23 -4.60 6.08
C CYS A 141 15.65 -4.71 5.52
N HIS A 142 16.64 -5.03 6.35
CA HIS A 142 18.08 -5.04 5.98
C HIS A 142 18.77 -6.39 6.21
N GLY A 143 18.00 -7.42 6.57
CA GLY A 143 18.51 -8.75 6.83
C GLY A 143 19.32 -8.83 8.13
N PRO A 144 19.89 -10.00 8.46
CA PRO A 144 20.62 -10.20 9.71
C PRO A 144 21.82 -9.25 9.84
N GLY A 145 21.82 -8.44 10.91
CA GLY A 145 22.82 -7.41 11.19
C GLY A 145 24.01 -7.89 12.00
N ALA A 146 24.13 -9.18 12.32
CA ALA A 146 25.17 -9.70 13.21
C ALA A 146 26.60 -9.38 12.73
N LEU A 147 26.87 -9.48 11.43
CA LEU A 147 28.16 -9.10 10.84
C LEU A 147 28.38 -7.59 10.90
N HIS A 148 27.34 -6.81 10.60
CA HIS A 148 27.36 -5.35 10.70
C HIS A 148 27.66 -4.87 12.13
N ALA A 149 26.99 -5.45 13.12
CA ALA A 149 27.18 -5.11 14.53
C ALA A 149 28.62 -5.37 15.00
N ALA A 150 29.25 -6.42 14.50
CA ALA A 150 30.63 -6.76 14.83
C ALA A 150 31.67 -5.86 14.12
N ASN A 151 31.40 -5.44 12.89
CA ASN A 151 32.33 -4.63 12.10
C ASN A 151 31.59 -3.74 11.07
N PRO A 152 31.04 -2.57 11.45
CA PRO A 152 30.12 -1.81 10.60
C PRO A 152 30.73 -1.39 9.25
N SER A 153 30.11 -1.81 8.15
CA SER A 153 30.47 -1.41 6.78
C SER A 153 29.22 -1.37 5.89
N LYS A 154 29.35 -0.84 4.66
CA LYS A 154 28.23 -0.87 3.69
C LYS A 154 28.07 -2.24 3.05
N GLU A 155 29.11 -3.06 3.12
CA GLU A 155 29.22 -4.36 2.46
C GLU A 155 28.68 -5.52 3.31
N ASN A 156 28.30 -5.26 4.56
CA ASN A 156 27.84 -6.29 5.50
C ASN A 156 26.50 -5.98 6.17
N ILE A 157 25.71 -5.13 5.52
CA ILE A 157 24.29 -4.91 5.80
C ILE A 157 23.59 -4.87 4.44
N ASP A 158 22.46 -5.56 4.30
CA ASP A 158 21.71 -5.48 3.06
C ASP A 158 21.04 -4.10 2.96
N LEU A 159 21.04 -3.51 1.77
CA LEU A 159 20.34 -2.24 1.56
C LEU A 159 18.83 -2.44 1.66
N VAL A 160 18.33 -3.54 1.08
CA VAL A 160 16.96 -4.03 1.22
C VAL A 160 17.02 -5.55 1.28
N TYR A 161 16.38 -6.12 2.27
CA TYR A 161 16.20 -7.56 2.41
C TYR A 161 14.77 -7.92 2.04
N GLU A 162 14.63 -8.49 0.85
CA GLU A 162 13.34 -8.90 0.32
C GLU A 162 12.99 -10.29 0.82
N GLN A 163 12.19 -10.34 1.90
CA GLN A 163 11.75 -11.60 2.47
C GLN A 163 10.53 -12.13 1.70
N VAL A 164 10.65 -13.31 1.09
CA VAL A 164 9.47 -14.07 0.66
C VAL A 164 8.83 -14.68 1.90
N HIS A 165 7.57 -14.35 2.15
CA HIS A 165 6.86 -15.00 3.25
C HIS A 165 6.65 -16.49 2.95
N LEU A 166 7.01 -17.35 3.91
CA LEU A 166 6.98 -18.81 3.78
C LEU A 166 5.58 -19.39 3.48
N ASP A 167 4.51 -18.62 3.72
CA ASP A 167 3.14 -18.99 3.42
C ASP A 167 2.67 -18.54 2.02
N ASN A 168 3.48 -17.77 1.30
CA ASN A 168 3.18 -17.32 -0.06
C ASN A 168 3.66 -18.33 -1.11
N ALA A 169 2.83 -19.33 -1.41
CA ALA A 169 3.11 -20.31 -2.46
C ALA A 169 3.26 -19.71 -3.88
N LEU A 170 2.80 -18.48 -4.10
CA LEU A 170 2.91 -17.78 -5.39
C LEU A 170 4.23 -17.00 -5.53
N GLY A 171 5.01 -16.87 -4.45
CA GLY A 171 6.36 -16.30 -4.48
C GLY A 171 6.44 -14.80 -4.74
N GLY A 172 5.34 -14.05 -4.59
CA GLY A 172 5.34 -12.65 -5.00
C GLY A 172 4.04 -11.88 -4.81
N LEU A 173 4.03 -10.57 -5.10
CA LEU A 173 2.90 -9.61 -5.08
C LEU A 173 2.33 -9.40 -6.47
N SER A 174 1.03 -9.38 -6.68
CA SER A 174 0.44 -9.15 -8.00
C SER A 174 0.26 -7.66 -8.27
N VAL A 175 0.57 -7.28 -9.50
CA VAL A 175 0.15 -5.99 -10.08
C VAL A 175 -0.54 -6.29 -11.39
N GLY A 176 -1.85 -5.99 -11.48
CA GLY A 176 -2.63 -6.24 -12.68
C GLY A 176 -2.68 -7.72 -13.11
N GLY A 177 -2.62 -8.64 -12.14
CA GLY A 177 -2.60 -10.09 -12.39
C GLY A 177 -1.21 -10.68 -12.66
N VAL A 178 -0.16 -9.86 -12.65
CA VAL A 178 1.23 -10.30 -12.83
C VAL A 178 1.93 -10.35 -11.47
N VAL A 179 2.35 -11.55 -11.07
CA VAL A 179 3.15 -11.77 -9.86
C VAL A 179 4.53 -11.15 -10.03
N GLN A 180 4.81 -10.14 -9.23
CA GLN A 180 6.12 -9.55 -8.97
C GLN A 180 6.87 -10.48 -8.03
N THR A 181 8.09 -10.87 -8.37
CA THR A 181 8.98 -11.63 -7.49
C THR A 181 10.05 -10.71 -6.92
N PRO A 182 10.73 -11.10 -5.84
CA PRO A 182 11.85 -10.33 -5.33
C PRO A 182 12.88 -10.02 -6.42
N ASP A 183 13.49 -8.83 -6.36
CA ASP A 183 14.64 -8.50 -7.20
C ASP A 183 15.84 -9.38 -6.78
N PRO A 184 16.49 -10.09 -7.73
CA PRO A 184 17.69 -10.87 -7.44
C PRO A 184 18.83 -10.08 -6.78
N ASP A 185 18.90 -8.78 -6.99
CA ASP A 185 19.93 -7.88 -6.45
C ASP A 185 19.51 -7.24 -5.11
N GLY A 186 18.27 -7.47 -4.64
CA GLY A 186 17.78 -7.01 -3.33
C GLY A 186 17.65 -5.49 -3.22
N ASP A 187 17.05 -4.85 -4.22
CA ASP A 187 16.91 -3.39 -4.29
C ASP A 187 15.45 -2.91 -4.55
N ASP A 188 14.47 -3.81 -4.57
CA ASP A 188 13.05 -3.46 -4.68
C ASP A 188 12.44 -3.17 -3.30
N VAL A 189 12.70 -1.95 -2.83
CA VAL A 189 12.08 -1.38 -1.62
C VAL A 189 10.55 -1.43 -1.70
N ASN A 190 9.98 -1.30 -2.90
CA ASN A 190 8.54 -1.28 -3.09
C ASN A 190 7.97 -2.67 -2.79
N PHE A 191 8.56 -3.72 -3.39
CA PHE A 191 8.22 -5.12 -3.13
C PHE A 191 8.35 -5.44 -1.64
N MET A 192 9.47 -5.05 -1.00
CA MET A 192 9.70 -5.25 0.43
C MET A 192 8.55 -4.68 1.28
N CYS A 193 8.16 -3.42 1.05
CA CYS A 193 7.05 -2.78 1.77
C CYS A 193 5.74 -3.52 1.50
N GLY A 194 5.54 -3.88 0.24
CA GLY A 194 4.37 -4.59 -0.24
C GLY A 194 4.13 -5.89 0.49
N THR A 195 5.17 -6.65 0.85
CA THR A 195 5.03 -7.94 1.56
C THR A 195 4.19 -7.83 2.85
N CYS A 196 4.26 -6.69 3.55
CA CYS A 196 3.53 -6.46 4.79
C CYS A 196 2.29 -5.56 4.61
N HIS A 197 2.34 -4.66 3.64
CA HIS A 197 1.30 -3.66 3.36
C HIS A 197 0.31 -4.09 2.25
N ASN A 198 0.18 -5.41 2.06
CA ASN A 198 -0.83 -6.04 1.21
C ASN A 198 -1.75 -6.94 2.06
N ARG A 199 -2.93 -7.25 1.51
CA ARG A 199 -3.82 -8.26 2.07
C ARG A 199 -3.66 -9.59 1.39
N SER A 200 -3.51 -9.53 0.08
CA SER A 200 -3.23 -10.70 -0.70
C SER A 200 -2.37 -10.32 -1.87
N TYR A 201 -1.71 -11.35 -2.34
CA TYR A 201 -0.77 -11.27 -3.41
C TYR A 201 -1.43 -11.25 -4.79
N THR A 202 -2.76 -11.29 -4.91
CA THR A 202 -3.47 -11.47 -6.20
C THR A 202 -4.83 -10.80 -6.32
N ASP A 203 -5.41 -10.28 -5.24
CA ASP A 203 -6.80 -9.84 -5.25
C ASP A 203 -6.94 -8.37 -5.68
N PRO A 204 -8.15 -7.95 -6.10
CA PRO A 204 -8.47 -6.53 -6.18
C PRO A 204 -8.30 -5.84 -4.81
N ILE A 205 -8.25 -4.51 -4.82
CA ILE A 205 -8.15 -3.71 -3.59
C ILE A 205 -9.39 -3.97 -2.71
N ASN A 206 -9.25 -4.74 -1.64
CA ASN A 206 -10.41 -5.28 -0.92
C ASN A 206 -11.08 -4.21 -0.07
N SER A 207 -12.41 -4.27 -0.01
CA SER A 207 -13.23 -3.43 0.86
C SER A 207 -14.21 -4.26 1.68
N LYS A 208 -14.64 -3.70 2.82
CA LYS A 208 -15.73 -4.28 3.64
C LYS A 208 -16.38 -3.20 4.48
N GLY A 209 -17.71 -3.23 4.55
CA GLY A 209 -18.49 -2.32 5.40
C GLY A 209 -18.34 -0.85 4.96
N GLY A 210 -18.17 -0.62 3.66
CA GLY A 210 -18.04 0.72 3.09
C GLY A 210 -16.67 1.36 3.27
N PHE A 211 -15.62 0.61 3.60
CA PHE A 211 -14.25 1.12 3.68
C PHE A 211 -13.29 0.17 2.97
N ILE A 212 -12.18 0.71 2.43
CA ILE A 212 -11.04 -0.11 2.04
C ILE A 212 -10.54 -0.85 3.29
N LYS A 213 -10.20 -2.12 3.18
CA LYS A 213 -9.68 -2.86 4.33
C LYS A 213 -8.24 -2.40 4.59
N HIS A 214 -7.81 -2.42 5.85
CA HIS A 214 -6.40 -2.17 6.17
C HIS A 214 -5.45 -3.19 5.52
N HIS A 215 -4.18 -2.81 5.34
CA HIS A 215 -3.16 -3.56 4.57
C HIS A 215 -3.46 -3.63 3.07
N GLU A 216 -4.00 -2.56 2.50
CA GLU A 216 -4.22 -2.45 1.06
C GLU A 216 -3.34 -1.36 0.46
N GLN A 217 -2.44 -0.74 1.23
CA GLN A 217 -1.67 0.42 0.76
C GLN A 217 -0.79 0.08 -0.43
N TRP A 218 -0.24 -1.14 -0.47
CA TRP A 218 0.45 -1.67 -1.63
C TRP A 218 -0.49 -1.77 -2.84
N ASP A 219 -1.61 -2.46 -2.67
CA ASP A 219 -2.59 -2.72 -3.71
C ASP A 219 -3.15 -1.41 -4.29
N GLU A 220 -3.52 -0.48 -3.40
CA GLU A 220 -3.90 0.89 -3.72
C GLU A 220 -2.82 1.60 -4.54
N PHE A 221 -1.59 1.68 -4.02
CA PHE A 221 -0.48 2.41 -4.66
C PHE A 221 -0.15 1.81 -6.03
N SER A 222 -0.15 0.49 -6.14
CA SER A 222 0.20 -0.23 -7.37
C SER A 222 -0.73 0.10 -8.53
N ALA A 223 -2.00 0.44 -8.23
CA ALA A 223 -3.01 0.83 -9.20
C ALA A 223 -2.90 2.31 -9.65
N THR A 224 -1.96 3.08 -9.11
CA THR A 224 -1.86 4.53 -9.35
C THR A 224 -0.93 4.90 -10.50
N LYS A 225 -1.11 6.12 -11.00
CA LYS A 225 -0.15 6.74 -11.92
C LYS A 225 1.24 6.92 -11.30
N HIS A 226 1.36 7.13 -9.99
CA HIS A 226 2.67 7.24 -9.35
C HIS A 226 3.46 5.94 -9.53
N ASN A 227 2.83 4.79 -9.27
CA ASN A 227 3.43 3.49 -9.54
C ASN A 227 3.68 3.28 -11.05
N GLU A 228 2.74 3.69 -11.91
CA GLU A 228 2.92 3.62 -13.37
C GLU A 228 4.17 4.39 -13.85
N TYR A 229 4.48 5.55 -13.24
CA TYR A 229 5.67 6.35 -13.53
C TYR A 229 6.94 5.87 -12.79
N GLY A 230 6.89 4.72 -12.11
CA GLY A 230 8.04 4.09 -11.47
C GLY A 230 8.36 4.63 -10.08
N PHE A 231 7.41 5.28 -9.40
CA PHE A 231 7.61 5.69 -8.01
C PHE A 231 7.51 4.47 -7.10
N THR A 232 8.24 4.54 -6.00
CA THR A 232 8.22 3.55 -4.91
C THR A 232 7.75 4.20 -3.62
N CYS A 233 7.47 3.39 -2.60
CA CYS A 233 7.13 3.89 -1.26
C CYS A 233 8.13 4.94 -0.74
N VAL A 234 9.43 4.70 -0.93
CA VAL A 234 10.51 5.60 -0.47
C VAL A 234 10.79 6.77 -1.41
N THR A 235 10.08 6.87 -2.53
CA THR A 235 10.05 8.11 -3.31
C THR A 235 9.44 9.24 -2.48
N CYS A 236 8.45 8.92 -1.64
CA CYS A 236 7.77 9.90 -0.79
C CYS A 236 8.10 9.72 0.69
N HIS A 237 8.34 8.50 1.19
CA HIS A 237 8.54 8.24 2.61
C HIS A 237 10.01 8.04 3.01
N ASP A 238 10.38 8.54 4.19
CA ASP A 238 11.60 8.14 4.88
C ASP A 238 11.32 6.89 5.73
N PRO A 239 11.86 5.71 5.36
CA PRO A 239 11.62 4.48 6.11
C PRO A 239 12.29 4.49 7.49
N HIS A 240 13.18 5.46 7.76
CA HIS A 240 13.84 5.61 9.06
C HIS A 240 13.07 6.51 10.03
N LYS A 241 11.98 7.16 9.58
CA LYS A 241 11.10 7.98 10.43
C LYS A 241 9.84 7.21 10.84
N ARG A 242 9.44 7.36 12.09
CA ARG A 242 8.21 6.74 12.62
C ARG A 242 7.00 7.60 12.30
N VAL A 243 6.15 7.12 11.40
CA VAL A 243 4.97 7.80 10.82
C VAL A 243 3.95 8.38 11.84
N ILE A 244 3.94 7.91 13.09
CA ILE A 244 3.01 8.42 14.13
C ILE A 244 3.61 9.57 14.95
N TRP A 245 4.94 9.68 15.08
CA TRP A 245 5.56 10.61 16.03
C TRP A 245 6.69 11.46 15.45
N ASP A 246 7.38 11.01 14.39
CA ASP A 246 8.41 11.79 13.69
C ASP A 246 7.82 12.62 12.51
N GLY A 247 6.50 12.80 12.53
CA GLY A 247 5.69 13.26 11.39
C GLY A 247 5.22 12.08 10.53
N ASP A 248 4.52 12.37 9.43
CA ASP A 248 3.99 11.38 8.47
C ASP A 248 5.08 10.61 7.69
N GLY A 249 6.36 10.85 8.00
CA GLY A 249 7.50 10.31 7.29
C GLY A 249 7.62 10.82 5.86
N ILE A 250 6.79 11.78 5.42
CA ILE A 250 6.81 12.30 4.06
C ILE A 250 8.01 13.23 3.89
N THR A 251 8.84 12.93 2.90
CA THR A 251 10.05 13.69 2.53
C THR A 251 9.88 14.50 1.25
N LYS A 252 8.84 14.19 0.47
CA LYS A 252 8.52 14.89 -0.78
C LYS A 252 7.15 15.53 -0.68
N ALA A 253 7.16 16.86 -0.73
CA ALA A 253 5.94 17.66 -0.85
C ALA A 253 5.31 17.45 -2.24
N CYS A 254 3.98 17.30 -2.30
CA CYS A 254 3.24 17.08 -3.55
C CYS A 254 3.50 18.19 -4.58
N GLU A 255 3.64 19.42 -4.10
CA GLU A 255 3.86 20.65 -4.86
C GLU A 255 5.18 20.63 -5.65
N SER A 256 6.15 19.80 -5.25
CA SER A 256 7.42 19.66 -5.96
C SER A 256 7.25 19.12 -7.38
N CYS A 257 6.19 18.33 -7.62
CA CYS A 257 5.82 17.80 -8.94
C CYS A 257 4.49 18.38 -9.45
N HIS A 258 3.59 18.77 -8.54
CA HIS A 258 2.25 19.27 -8.85
C HIS A 258 2.13 20.79 -8.67
N SER A 259 3.09 21.54 -9.20
CA SER A 259 3.17 23.01 -9.04
C SER A 259 1.98 23.75 -9.64
N TYR A 260 1.43 23.27 -10.76
CA TYR A 260 0.21 23.82 -11.35
C TYR A 260 -0.98 23.65 -10.41
N GLN A 261 -1.21 22.44 -9.89
CA GLN A 261 -2.29 22.16 -8.97
C GLN A 261 -2.14 23.02 -7.72
N SER A 262 -0.95 23.04 -7.11
CA SER A 262 -0.61 23.88 -5.96
C SER A 262 -0.99 25.35 -6.17
N SER A 263 -0.71 25.90 -7.36
CA SER A 263 -1.00 27.30 -7.70
C SER A 263 -2.49 27.59 -7.98
N ASN A 264 -3.32 26.54 -8.16
CA ASN A 264 -4.72 26.65 -8.55
C ASN A 264 -5.69 26.00 -7.54
N ILE A 265 -5.20 25.56 -6.38
CA ILE A 265 -6.06 25.05 -5.31
C ILE A 265 -6.94 26.19 -4.81
N ASN A 266 -8.26 25.96 -4.85
CA ASN A 266 -9.25 26.89 -4.33
C ASN A 266 -10.02 26.23 -3.18
N HIS A 267 -9.33 26.08 -2.04
CA HIS A 267 -9.89 25.60 -0.78
C HIS A 267 -9.39 26.47 0.37
N VAL A 268 -10.09 26.44 1.52
CA VAL A 268 -9.73 27.27 2.67
C VAL A 268 -8.31 26.98 3.18
N ALA A 269 -7.64 28.02 3.70
CA ALA A 269 -6.30 27.91 4.26
C ALA A 269 -6.25 26.88 5.41
N GLY A 270 -5.21 26.04 5.42
CA GLY A 270 -5.01 25.00 6.44
C GLY A 270 -5.34 23.58 5.98
N VAL A 271 -5.98 23.40 4.83
CA VAL A 271 -6.18 22.08 4.20
C VAL A 271 -5.01 21.76 3.26
N THR A 272 -4.48 20.55 3.36
CA THR A 272 -3.33 20.06 2.58
C THR A 272 -3.77 19.13 1.45
N CYS A 273 -2.88 18.84 0.49
CA CYS A 273 -3.16 17.87 -0.57
C CYS A 273 -3.58 16.49 0.00
N ILE A 274 -2.96 16.10 1.12
CA ILE A 274 -3.15 14.81 1.79
C ILE A 274 -4.59 14.67 2.32
N ASP A 275 -5.22 15.76 2.74
CA ASP A 275 -6.56 15.69 3.36
C ASP A 275 -7.63 15.22 2.38
N CYS A 276 -7.51 15.56 1.09
CA CYS A 276 -8.44 15.15 0.05
C CYS A 276 -7.93 13.96 -0.78
N HIS A 277 -6.63 13.91 -1.08
CA HIS A 277 -6.04 12.89 -1.96
C HIS A 277 -5.51 11.66 -1.21
N MET A 278 -5.34 11.75 0.11
CA MET A 278 -5.03 10.60 0.97
C MET A 278 -5.93 10.61 2.21
N PRO A 279 -7.27 10.68 2.03
CA PRO A 279 -8.20 10.73 3.13
C PRO A 279 -8.20 9.39 3.87
N PHE A 280 -8.78 9.37 5.07
CA PHE A 280 -8.97 8.14 5.84
C PHE A 280 -10.07 7.26 5.21
N ALA A 281 -9.86 6.75 3.99
CA ALA A 281 -10.83 5.91 3.28
C ALA A 281 -10.72 4.41 3.61
N ALA A 282 -9.68 4.03 4.35
CA ALA A 282 -9.46 2.66 4.80
C ALA A 282 -9.75 2.51 6.30
N LYS A 283 -10.22 1.32 6.69
CA LYS A 283 -10.53 0.97 8.08
C LYS A 283 -9.79 -0.27 8.55
N SER A 284 -9.16 -0.11 9.70
CA SER A 284 -8.43 -1.14 10.44
C SER A 284 -9.09 -1.47 11.76
N GLY A 285 -9.51 -0.45 12.50
CA GLY A 285 -10.10 -0.63 13.81
C GLY A 285 -11.42 0.10 13.96
N THR A 286 -11.42 1.41 13.71
CA THR A 286 -12.60 2.24 13.97
C THR A 286 -12.88 3.25 12.85
N THR A 287 -14.10 3.79 12.86
CA THR A 287 -14.46 5.00 12.12
C THR A 287 -14.29 6.21 13.03
N ARG A 288 -13.97 7.36 12.44
CA ARG A 288 -13.75 8.61 13.15
C ARG A 288 -14.80 9.63 12.75
N GLY A 289 -15.18 10.48 13.71
CA GLY A 289 -16.22 11.48 13.51
C GLY A 289 -17.58 10.88 13.15
N SER A 290 -18.50 11.74 12.71
CA SER A 290 -19.91 11.39 12.47
C SER A 290 -20.27 11.27 10.98
N SER A 291 -19.33 11.60 10.08
CA SER A 291 -19.58 11.65 8.64
C SER A 291 -19.92 10.29 8.01
N GLY A 292 -19.46 9.20 8.62
CA GLY A 292 -19.52 7.85 8.03
C GLY A 292 -18.54 7.64 6.88
N TYR A 293 -17.70 8.62 6.54
CA TYR A 293 -16.73 8.56 5.43
C TYR A 293 -15.29 8.77 5.88
N LYS A 294 -14.99 8.41 7.14
CA LYS A 294 -13.68 8.58 7.76
C LYS A 294 -13.37 7.37 8.62
N GLY A 295 -12.43 6.56 8.15
CA GLY A 295 -11.82 5.43 8.86
C GLY A 295 -10.62 5.88 9.68
N ASP A 296 -9.62 5.02 9.79
CA ASP A 296 -8.42 5.22 10.61
C ASP A 296 -7.11 4.89 9.86
N VAL A 297 -7.19 4.60 8.55
CA VAL A 297 -6.04 4.43 7.65
C VAL A 297 -6.18 5.34 6.44
N ARG A 298 -5.10 6.07 6.12
CA ARG A 298 -5.04 6.91 4.92
C ARG A 298 -4.91 6.06 3.65
N SER A 299 -5.69 6.41 2.64
CA SER A 299 -5.67 5.80 1.32
C SER A 299 -4.45 6.24 0.52
N HIS A 300 -4.01 5.37 -0.39
CA HIS A 300 -2.92 5.64 -1.35
C HIS A 300 -3.42 5.62 -2.80
N LEU A 301 -4.71 5.87 -3.04
CA LEU A 301 -5.27 5.96 -4.40
C LEU A 301 -5.00 7.30 -5.10
N PHE A 302 -4.82 8.39 -4.34
CA PHE A 302 -4.58 9.78 -4.79
C PHE A 302 -5.67 10.40 -5.67
N SER A 303 -5.97 9.80 -6.81
CA SER A 303 -6.96 10.27 -7.77
C SER A 303 -8.35 10.32 -7.16
N ILE A 304 -9.10 11.38 -7.46
CA ILE A 304 -10.49 11.54 -7.06
C ILE A 304 -11.35 11.51 -8.33
N LYS A 305 -12.24 10.54 -8.42
CA LYS A 305 -13.25 10.50 -9.49
C LYS A 305 -14.42 11.40 -9.09
N ALA A 306 -14.52 12.57 -9.71
CA ALA A 306 -15.55 13.57 -9.40
C ALA A 306 -16.94 13.19 -9.97
N ASP A 307 -17.53 12.12 -9.44
CA ASP A 307 -18.89 11.67 -9.73
C ASP A 307 -19.62 11.25 -8.44
N THR A 308 -20.94 11.03 -8.54
CA THR A 308 -21.78 10.60 -7.41
C THR A 308 -21.74 9.08 -7.19
N ALA A 309 -20.99 8.32 -8.00
CA ALA A 309 -20.95 6.88 -7.89
C ALA A 309 -20.19 6.42 -6.64
N SER A 310 -20.49 5.21 -6.17
CA SER A 310 -19.64 4.55 -5.17
C SER A 310 -18.26 4.27 -5.78
N MET A 311 -17.21 4.43 -4.97
CA MET A 311 -15.88 3.92 -5.32
C MET A 311 -15.75 2.41 -5.09
N PHE A 312 -16.70 1.78 -4.40
CA PHE A 312 -16.74 0.33 -4.18
C PHE A 312 -17.68 -0.36 -5.16
N THR A 313 -17.40 -1.64 -5.43
CA THR A 313 -18.24 -2.53 -6.24
C THR A 313 -19.65 -2.62 -5.69
N ALA A 314 -20.60 -3.08 -6.50
CA ALA A 314 -22.02 -3.15 -6.09
C ALA A 314 -22.26 -4.03 -4.86
N ASP A 315 -21.45 -5.08 -4.68
CA ASP A 315 -21.44 -5.95 -3.50
C ASP A 315 -20.57 -5.41 -2.34
N GLY A 316 -19.84 -4.32 -2.56
CA GLY A 316 -18.97 -3.66 -1.58
C GLY A 316 -17.71 -4.44 -1.22
N SER A 317 -17.33 -5.46 -2.00
CA SER A 317 -16.19 -6.34 -1.72
C SER A 317 -14.84 -5.78 -2.18
N ALA A 318 -14.81 -4.85 -3.13
CA ALA A 318 -13.58 -4.22 -3.60
C ALA A 318 -13.77 -2.74 -4.02
N VAL A 319 -12.64 -2.02 -4.17
CA VAL A 319 -12.59 -0.75 -4.91
C VAL A 319 -12.79 -1.03 -6.40
N ARG A 320 -13.55 -0.17 -7.06
CA ARG A 320 -13.84 -0.28 -8.50
C ARG A 320 -12.68 0.19 -9.35
N ASP A 321 -12.28 -0.68 -10.25
CA ASP A 321 -11.35 -0.47 -11.37
C ASP A 321 -11.93 -0.98 -12.70
N ASP A 322 -13.26 -1.06 -12.78
CA ASP A 322 -14.04 -1.65 -13.89
C ASP A 322 -14.39 -0.66 -15.01
N ASP A 323 -14.73 -1.18 -16.21
CA ASP A 323 -15.29 -0.39 -17.31
C ASP A 323 -14.47 0.84 -17.75
N GLY A 324 -13.13 0.72 -17.71
CA GLY A 324 -12.21 1.82 -18.02
C GLY A 324 -12.15 2.92 -16.94
N ARG A 325 -12.71 2.66 -15.75
CA ARG A 325 -12.53 3.45 -14.54
C ARG A 325 -11.22 3.02 -13.86
N GLU A 326 -10.33 3.98 -13.61
CA GLU A 326 -9.18 3.73 -12.74
C GLU A 326 -9.62 3.67 -11.27
N ALA A 327 -8.94 2.85 -10.46
CA ALA A 327 -9.12 2.86 -9.01
C ALA A 327 -8.88 4.27 -8.46
N ALA A 328 -9.90 4.84 -7.82
CA ALA A 328 -9.89 6.24 -7.39
C ALA A 328 -10.85 6.47 -6.22
N LEU A 329 -10.52 7.49 -5.42
CA LEU A 329 -11.37 8.00 -4.35
C LEU A 329 -12.67 8.58 -4.90
N SER A 330 -13.71 8.55 -4.08
CA SER A 330 -14.96 9.30 -4.33
C SER A 330 -15.01 10.59 -3.52
N PRO A 331 -15.80 11.60 -3.95
CA PRO A 331 -16.01 12.83 -3.19
C PRO A 331 -16.62 12.61 -1.79
N ARG A 332 -17.22 11.43 -1.55
CA ARG A 332 -17.68 11.04 -0.21
C ARG A 332 -16.51 10.99 0.78
N PHE A 333 -15.43 10.29 0.42
CA PHE A 333 -14.24 10.20 1.26
C PHE A 333 -13.36 11.45 1.20
N ALA A 334 -13.21 12.04 0.01
CA ALA A 334 -12.33 13.20 -0.17
C ALA A 334 -12.88 14.50 0.44
N CYS A 335 -14.21 14.63 0.55
CA CYS A 335 -14.85 15.88 0.99
C CYS A 335 -15.72 15.68 2.25
N LEU A 336 -16.64 14.71 2.24
CA LEU A 336 -17.65 14.59 3.31
C LEU A 336 -17.07 14.12 4.64
N GLY A 337 -15.88 13.50 4.64
CA GLY A 337 -15.11 13.18 5.84
C GLY A 337 -14.65 14.39 6.67
N CYS A 338 -14.71 15.60 6.10
CA CYS A 338 -14.53 16.86 6.84
C CYS A 338 -15.82 17.68 6.86
N HIS A 339 -16.49 17.79 5.71
CA HIS A 339 -17.66 18.65 5.59
C HIS A 339 -18.86 18.20 6.41
N ASN A 340 -18.97 16.92 6.77
CA ASN A 340 -20.10 16.39 7.54
C ASN A 340 -19.59 15.64 8.78
N ASP A 341 -18.40 16.00 9.29
CA ASP A 341 -17.72 15.22 10.33
C ASP A 341 -18.28 15.49 11.73
N ALA A 342 -18.68 16.72 12.01
CA ALA A 342 -19.33 17.11 13.26
C ALA A 342 -20.34 18.24 13.04
N PRO A 343 -21.49 18.24 13.75
CA PRO A 343 -22.57 19.21 13.53
C PRO A 343 -22.23 20.66 13.92
N ASP A 344 -21.09 20.92 14.57
CA ASP A 344 -20.72 22.23 15.14
C ASP A 344 -19.23 22.60 14.96
N ASP A 345 -18.55 22.04 13.95
CA ASP A 345 -17.13 22.35 13.67
C ASP A 345 -16.91 23.64 12.87
N GLY A 346 -17.99 24.33 12.48
CA GLY A 346 -17.95 25.54 11.68
C GLY A 346 -17.61 25.30 10.19
N ILE A 347 -17.51 24.03 9.76
CA ILE A 347 -17.35 23.64 8.37
C ILE A 347 -18.76 23.43 7.78
N PRO A 348 -19.10 24.09 6.65
CA PRO A 348 -20.43 23.91 6.07
C PRO A 348 -20.64 22.48 5.55
N ASP A 349 -21.69 21.84 6.04
CA ASP A 349 -22.24 20.58 5.53
C ASP A 349 -22.45 20.62 4.01
N LYS A 350 -22.18 19.48 3.36
CA LYS A 350 -22.37 19.30 1.93
C LYS A 350 -23.19 18.05 1.60
N THR A 351 -24.02 18.16 0.58
CA THR A 351 -24.53 16.98 -0.14
C THR A 351 -23.45 16.37 -1.02
N VAL A 352 -23.63 15.13 -1.47
CA VAL A 352 -22.68 14.50 -2.40
C VAL A 352 -22.61 15.26 -3.73
N GLU A 353 -23.71 15.83 -4.21
CA GLU A 353 -23.74 16.63 -5.44
C GLU A 353 -22.94 17.92 -5.28
N GLN A 354 -23.02 18.58 -4.12
CA GLN A 354 -22.21 19.75 -3.82
C GLN A 354 -20.72 19.41 -3.70
N ALA A 355 -20.40 18.27 -3.10
CA ALA A 355 -19.02 17.76 -3.04
C ALA A 355 -18.48 17.43 -4.44
N VAL A 356 -19.28 16.80 -5.30
CA VAL A 356 -18.94 16.53 -6.71
C VAL A 356 -18.72 17.83 -7.48
N ALA A 357 -19.62 18.80 -7.36
CA ALA A 357 -19.48 20.09 -8.02
C ALA A 357 -18.18 20.82 -7.59
N GLY A 358 -17.87 20.78 -6.29
CA GLY A 358 -16.60 21.28 -5.75
C GLY A 358 -15.38 20.56 -6.35
N ALA A 359 -15.40 19.23 -6.36
CA ALA A 359 -14.33 18.41 -6.94
C ALA A 359 -14.16 18.64 -8.44
N ILE A 360 -15.25 18.82 -9.21
CA ILE A 360 -15.19 19.20 -10.62
C ILE A 360 -14.56 20.58 -10.77
N GLY A 361 -14.93 21.56 -9.95
CA GLY A 361 -14.31 22.89 -9.99
C GLY A 361 -12.79 22.84 -9.77
N MET A 362 -12.34 22.03 -8.82
CA MET A 362 -10.91 21.87 -8.47
C MET A 362 -10.13 21.01 -9.47
N HIS A 363 -10.78 20.05 -10.13
CA HIS A 363 -10.17 19.16 -11.13
C HIS A 363 -10.45 19.58 -12.58
N SER A 364 -11.26 20.61 -12.80
CA SER A 364 -11.48 21.16 -14.12
C SER A 364 -10.15 21.70 -14.61
N LYS A 365 -9.50 20.94 -15.50
CA LYS A 365 -8.43 21.48 -16.33
C LYS A 365 -9.00 22.77 -16.93
N SER A 366 -8.35 23.90 -16.64
CA SER A 366 -8.69 25.17 -17.27
C SER A 366 -8.94 24.89 -18.76
N THR A 367 -10.13 25.25 -19.24
CA THR A 367 -10.54 25.09 -20.64
C THR A 367 -9.72 25.97 -21.59
N ASN A 368 -8.67 26.63 -21.11
CA ASN A 368 -7.55 27.08 -21.93
C ASN A 368 -6.48 25.99 -22.07
N VAL A 369 -6.89 24.78 -22.42
CA VAL A 369 -6.02 23.93 -23.24
C VAL A 369 -5.99 24.57 -24.62
N ASN A 370 -4.94 25.35 -24.88
CA ASN A 370 -4.21 25.08 -26.11
C ASN A 370 -4.11 23.56 -26.18
N SER A 371 -4.78 22.97 -27.18
CA SER A 371 -4.85 21.54 -27.40
C SER A 371 -3.44 20.95 -27.33
N LEU A 372 -3.03 20.53 -26.13
CA LEU A 372 -1.94 19.61 -25.93
C LEU A 372 -2.51 18.31 -26.47
N THR A 373 -2.26 18.12 -27.75
CA THR A 373 -2.53 16.91 -28.51
C THR A 373 -2.25 15.74 -27.58
N LEU A 374 -3.25 14.91 -27.30
CA LEU A 374 -3.05 13.65 -26.59
C LEU A 374 -2.10 12.83 -27.47
N GLY A 375 -0.80 12.97 -27.23
CA GLY A 375 0.23 12.34 -28.03
C GLY A 375 0.13 10.83 -27.87
N LEU A 376 0.47 10.11 -28.93
CA LEU A 376 0.73 8.68 -28.89
C LEU A 376 1.76 8.43 -27.77
N LYS A 377 1.36 7.70 -26.72
CA LYS A 377 2.24 7.32 -25.60
C LYS A 377 2.64 5.86 -25.76
N ILE A 378 3.89 5.56 -25.44
CA ILE A 378 4.39 4.19 -25.37
C ILE A 378 5.08 3.91 -24.05
N ARG A 379 5.01 2.65 -23.64
CA ARG A 379 5.76 2.10 -22.50
C ARG A 379 6.17 0.68 -22.80
N SER A 380 7.40 0.33 -22.47
CA SER A 380 7.96 -0.99 -22.67
C SER A 380 8.25 -1.63 -21.31
N TYR A 381 7.76 -2.85 -21.07
CA TYR A 381 7.99 -3.57 -19.82
C TYR A 381 8.16 -5.09 -20.05
N PRO A 382 9.04 -5.76 -19.29
CA PRO A 382 10.03 -5.15 -18.40
C PRO A 382 11.06 -4.31 -19.19
N ASN A 383 11.61 -3.28 -18.56
CA ASN A 383 12.68 -2.45 -19.12
C ASN A 383 13.55 -1.92 -17.97
N PRO A 384 14.78 -2.43 -17.77
CA PRO A 384 15.52 -3.36 -18.64
C PRO A 384 14.92 -4.77 -18.79
N SER A 385 15.30 -5.52 -19.83
CA SER A 385 14.86 -6.92 -20.04
C SER A 385 15.93 -7.79 -20.70
N SER A 386 16.02 -9.07 -20.32
CA SER A 386 16.90 -10.06 -20.97
C SER A 386 16.24 -10.79 -22.14
N LYS A 387 14.91 -11.02 -22.08
CA LYS A 387 14.22 -12.00 -22.93
C LYS A 387 13.15 -11.42 -23.86
N TYR A 388 12.25 -10.58 -23.37
CA TYR A 388 11.15 -10.03 -24.16
C TYR A 388 10.72 -8.66 -23.64
N PHE A 389 10.01 -7.89 -24.47
CA PHE A 389 9.40 -6.62 -24.13
C PHE A 389 7.93 -6.62 -24.51
N ASN A 390 7.07 -6.22 -23.58
CA ASN A 390 5.70 -5.83 -23.86
C ASN A 390 5.65 -4.33 -24.09
N ILE A 391 5.24 -3.93 -25.29
CA ILE A 391 5.22 -2.54 -25.74
C ILE A 391 3.75 -2.10 -25.72
N SER A 392 3.36 -1.42 -24.65
CA SER A 392 2.03 -0.84 -24.51
C SER A 392 1.95 0.52 -25.21
N TYR A 393 0.84 0.77 -25.89
CA TYR A 393 0.55 2.04 -26.53
C TYR A 393 -0.94 2.36 -26.50
N THR A 394 -1.26 3.66 -26.48
CA THR A 394 -2.65 4.15 -26.48
C THR A 394 -2.91 4.95 -27.75
N ILE A 395 -3.98 4.60 -28.46
CA ILE A 395 -4.51 5.36 -29.60
C ILE A 395 -5.94 5.82 -29.29
N THR A 396 -6.30 7.03 -29.71
CA THR A 396 -7.62 7.63 -29.43
C THR A 396 -8.68 7.27 -30.47
N THR A 397 -8.24 6.81 -31.63
CA THR A 397 -9.05 6.43 -32.78
C THR A 397 -8.51 5.13 -33.35
N PRO A 398 -9.35 4.27 -33.95
CA PRO A 398 -8.87 3.07 -34.62
C PRO A 398 -7.91 3.41 -35.76
N GLU A 399 -6.68 2.93 -35.69
CA GLU A 399 -5.61 3.28 -36.63
C GLU A 399 -4.65 2.10 -36.90
N GLU A 400 -3.99 2.14 -38.06
CA GLU A 400 -2.81 1.31 -38.32
C GLU A 400 -1.62 1.89 -37.58
N ILE A 401 -0.82 1.01 -36.97
CA ILE A 401 0.43 1.40 -36.31
C ILE A 401 1.62 0.81 -37.06
N THR A 402 2.73 1.55 -37.03
CA THR A 402 4.06 1.04 -37.39
C THR A 402 4.97 1.15 -36.18
N LEU A 403 5.57 0.04 -35.79
CA LEU A 403 6.60 -0.03 -34.76
C LEU A 403 7.95 -0.28 -35.43
N ARG A 404 8.98 0.45 -35.01
CA ARG A 404 10.36 0.30 -35.45
C ARG A 404 11.30 0.34 -34.26
N ILE A 405 12.34 -0.49 -34.28
CA ILE A 405 13.35 -0.52 -33.23
C ILE A 405 14.69 -0.16 -33.83
N PHE A 406 15.40 0.77 -33.20
CA PHE A 406 16.69 1.26 -33.65
C PHE A 406 17.77 0.95 -32.62
N ASN A 407 18.97 0.62 -33.08
CA ASN A 407 20.14 0.56 -32.20
C ASN A 407 20.71 1.98 -31.94
N ILE A 408 21.73 2.09 -31.08
CA ILE A 408 22.37 3.38 -30.74
C ILE A 408 23.00 4.12 -31.93
N ALA A 409 23.33 3.40 -33.02
CA ALA A 409 23.83 3.99 -34.26
C ALA A 409 22.70 4.50 -35.19
N GLY A 410 21.43 4.41 -34.75
CA GLY A 410 20.26 4.79 -35.54
C GLY A 410 19.87 3.80 -36.63
N ARG A 411 20.45 2.59 -36.65
CA ARG A 411 20.08 1.54 -37.61
C ARG A 411 18.79 0.88 -37.16
N ASN A 412 17.80 0.83 -38.05
CA ASN A 412 16.57 0.05 -37.85
C ASN A 412 16.91 -1.45 -37.85
N VAL A 413 16.60 -2.13 -36.75
CA VAL A 413 16.85 -3.56 -36.53
C VAL A 413 15.57 -4.39 -36.57
N TYR A 414 14.41 -3.81 -36.27
CA TYR A 414 13.13 -4.51 -36.23
C TYR A 414 12.00 -3.60 -36.70
N SER A 415 11.03 -4.14 -37.42
CA SER A 415 9.85 -3.40 -37.88
C SER A 415 8.60 -4.26 -37.91
N LEU A 416 7.51 -3.72 -37.38
CA LEU A 416 6.19 -4.35 -37.37
C LEU A 416 5.15 -3.33 -37.86
N VAL A 417 4.30 -3.76 -38.80
CA VAL A 417 3.11 -3.00 -39.21
C VAL A 417 1.89 -3.81 -38.78
N LYS A 418 1.00 -3.19 -38.00
CA LYS A 418 -0.21 -3.86 -37.47
C LYS A 418 -1.43 -3.01 -37.81
N GLY A 419 -2.28 -3.53 -38.69
CA GLY A 419 -3.55 -2.89 -39.06
C GLY A 419 -4.67 -3.15 -38.06
N ASN A 420 -5.74 -2.34 -38.13
CA ASN A 420 -7.00 -2.51 -37.38
C ASN A 420 -6.86 -2.49 -35.84
N ASN A 421 -6.01 -1.64 -35.28
CA ASN A 421 -5.96 -1.46 -33.83
C ASN A 421 -7.18 -0.67 -33.38
N ILE A 422 -7.78 -1.07 -32.26
CA ILE A 422 -8.92 -0.38 -31.68
C ILE A 422 -8.47 0.79 -30.81
N ALA A 423 -9.32 1.81 -30.70
CA ALA A 423 -9.11 2.90 -29.73
C ALA A 423 -8.99 2.33 -28.31
N GLY A 424 -8.06 2.87 -27.53
CA GLY A 424 -7.71 2.38 -26.18
C GLY A 424 -6.29 1.85 -26.09
N ASN A 425 -6.02 1.13 -25.00
CA ASN A 425 -4.71 0.55 -24.71
C ASN A 425 -4.52 -0.75 -25.50
N ASN A 426 -3.37 -0.85 -26.15
CA ASN A 426 -2.97 -2.00 -26.95
C ASN A 426 -1.56 -2.44 -26.52
N ILE A 427 -1.22 -3.71 -26.77
CA ILE A 427 0.08 -4.30 -26.42
C ILE A 427 0.65 -5.01 -27.65
N ILE A 428 1.96 -4.84 -27.87
CA ILE A 428 2.78 -5.63 -28.79
C ILE A 428 3.81 -6.40 -27.97
N GLU A 429 3.87 -7.71 -28.14
CA GLU A 429 4.93 -8.54 -27.58
C GLU A 429 6.09 -8.59 -28.59
N TRP A 430 7.30 -8.37 -28.12
CA TRP A 430 8.52 -8.47 -28.91
C TRP A 430 9.57 -9.28 -28.15
N ASP A 431 10.14 -10.29 -28.79
CA ASP A 431 11.06 -11.27 -28.20
C ASP A 431 12.54 -10.83 -28.22
N GLY A 432 12.81 -9.55 -28.49
CA GLY A 432 14.18 -9.03 -28.53
C GLY A 432 14.98 -9.45 -29.77
N THR A 433 14.32 -9.92 -30.84
CA THR A 433 14.97 -10.32 -32.10
C THR A 433 14.89 -9.25 -33.20
N ASP A 434 15.79 -9.34 -34.18
CA ASP A 434 15.73 -8.54 -35.41
C ASP A 434 14.71 -9.09 -36.43
N ASN A 435 14.53 -8.42 -37.58
CA ASN A 435 13.61 -8.89 -38.63
C ASN A 435 13.94 -10.27 -39.22
N SER A 436 15.14 -10.81 -38.96
CA SER A 436 15.55 -12.16 -39.41
C SER A 436 15.34 -13.21 -38.31
N GLY A 437 14.78 -12.84 -37.16
CA GLY A 437 14.62 -13.71 -35.98
C GLY A 437 15.92 -13.93 -35.21
N VAL A 438 16.95 -13.13 -35.46
CA VAL A 438 18.23 -13.24 -34.74
C VAL A 438 18.17 -12.39 -33.48
N GLU A 439 18.56 -12.98 -32.35
CA GLU A 439 18.60 -12.28 -31.06
C GLU A 439 19.54 -11.07 -31.11
N LEU A 440 19.04 -9.93 -30.63
CA LEU A 440 19.83 -8.71 -30.51
C LEU A 440 20.83 -8.80 -29.36
N GLN A 441 21.98 -8.16 -29.52
CA GLN A 441 22.98 -8.09 -28.45
C GLN A 441 22.48 -7.25 -27.27
N PRO A 442 22.99 -7.47 -26.04
CA PRO A 442 22.74 -6.56 -24.92
C PRO A 442 23.17 -5.14 -25.27
N GLY A 443 22.35 -4.15 -24.92
CA GLY A 443 22.60 -2.75 -25.26
C GLY A 443 21.35 -1.86 -25.20
N ILE A 444 21.56 -0.60 -25.58
CA ILE A 444 20.49 0.41 -25.64
C ILE A 444 19.86 0.40 -27.02
N TYR A 445 18.53 0.34 -27.04
CA TYR A 445 17.70 0.44 -28.24
C TYR A 445 16.63 1.51 -28.07
N PHE A 446 16.07 1.96 -29.19
CA PHE A 446 14.99 2.95 -29.22
C PHE A 446 13.80 2.38 -29.99
N ILE A 447 12.68 2.20 -29.31
CA ILE A 447 11.41 1.83 -29.93
C ILE A 447 10.74 3.11 -30.39
N ASN A 448 10.36 3.17 -31.65
CA ASN A 448 9.54 4.21 -32.22
C ASN A 448 8.22 3.60 -32.69
N ILE A 449 7.10 4.19 -32.30
CA ILE A 449 5.79 3.86 -32.85
C ILE A 449 5.24 5.06 -33.62
N THR A 450 4.47 4.81 -34.66
CA THR A 450 3.69 5.81 -35.38
C THR A 450 2.25 5.33 -35.53
N ALA A 451 1.29 6.21 -35.30
CA ALA A 451 -0.13 6.02 -35.56
C ALA A 451 -0.65 7.28 -36.25
N GLY A 452 -1.02 7.16 -37.53
CA GLY A 452 -1.42 8.30 -38.35
C GLY A 452 -0.33 9.37 -38.41
N ASN A 453 -0.64 10.58 -37.92
CA ASN A 453 0.30 11.71 -37.87
C ASN A 453 1.08 11.81 -36.55
N LEU A 454 0.85 10.89 -35.61
CA LEU A 454 1.49 10.89 -34.30
C LEU A 454 2.67 9.90 -34.28
N SER A 455 3.72 10.26 -33.54
CA SER A 455 4.85 9.38 -33.28
C SER A 455 5.33 9.51 -31.84
N SER A 456 5.85 8.41 -31.29
CA SER A 456 6.43 8.35 -29.95
C SER A 456 7.68 7.49 -29.96
N THR A 457 8.66 7.85 -29.15
CA THR A 457 9.91 7.08 -29.01
C THR A 457 10.26 6.85 -27.54
N GLU A 458 10.71 5.64 -27.22
CA GLU A 458 11.11 5.21 -25.89
C GLU A 458 12.45 4.49 -25.96
N LYS A 459 13.28 4.72 -24.94
CA LYS A 459 14.55 4.03 -24.76
C LYS A 459 14.33 2.73 -24.00
N ILE A 460 14.83 1.62 -24.54
CA ILE A 460 14.84 0.32 -23.88
C ILE A 460 16.27 -0.19 -23.70
N ILE A 461 16.45 -1.04 -22.70
CA ILE A 461 17.74 -1.64 -22.34
C ILE A 461 17.60 -3.16 -22.39
N LYS A 462 18.27 -3.80 -23.36
CA LYS A 462 18.40 -5.27 -23.40
C LYS A 462 19.62 -5.69 -22.60
N ILE A 463 19.43 -6.57 -21.63
CA ILE A 463 20.49 -7.18 -20.82
C ILE A 463 20.69 -8.65 -21.22
N LYS A 464 21.70 -9.32 -20.65
CA LYS A 464 22.05 -10.71 -21.01
C LYS A 464 21.01 -11.73 -20.54
#